data_AF-A0A7V9CAS2-F1
#
_entry.id   AF-A0A7V9CAS2-F1
#
_cell.length_a   1.000
_cell.length_b   1.000
_cell.length_c   1.000
_cell.angle_alpha   90.00
_cell.angle_beta   90.00
_cell.angle_gamma   90.00
#
_symmetry.space_group_name_H-M   'P 1'
#
loop_
_entity.id
_entity.type
_entity.pdbx_description
1 polymer ?
#
loop_
_entity_poly.entity_id
_entity_poly.type
_entity_poly.pdbx_seq_one_letter_code
_entity_poly.pdbx_strand_id
1 'polypeptide(L)'
;AVWMGAIWAIIGFCGSFGMNFFFHRTLYDFVPLFRSMRAPARWAMICYVGLAILAGVGAMHLARLVARHRPGFRTWPIYALIAMAFLFEQRVAPLALVRGEADPDAITLRLRETPMRGGIVEVPIGGGTVLAYRYMLRAADHARPIVTATSSFIPPIAREIESLSQMQPIPNRLLDLLEEIPASYLVVHNASLLPASRLSFDAFLNEAAAAGRLRFVRRFGEEDDLYAVTKTEPQAVSETQMPAPASIRELTRTLETAAALLPQNLQQNGYFIYRLHRAYYGRLPRLNEFLTDLKTLQQMLAGATSEQEKQEINRAYVETWMANVPAKNLYDGKTNEQYVDALFANMETPPGEMERAKLIAELNNNSAGRESALLKMVENNIFYFQEFNRAFVSMMYFGYLQRNPDDPPDGDLRGLDFWLTVLNRNHNYAEIQQAFINSDEYNAKNRMSLPRGR
;
A
#
# COMPACT_ATOMS: atom_id res chain seq x y z
N ALA A 1 -37.15 -1.46 48.27
CA ALA A 1 -35.81 -1.20 47.71
C ALA A 1 -35.05 -2.49 47.41
N VAL A 2 -34.76 -3.36 48.39
CA VAL A 2 -34.01 -4.63 48.17
C VAL A 2 -34.68 -5.51 47.11
N TRP A 3 -35.96 -5.84 47.28
CA TRP A 3 -36.69 -6.65 46.30
C TRP A 3 -36.72 -6.04 44.90
N MET A 4 -36.95 -4.73 44.81
CA MET A 4 -36.92 -4.01 43.53
C MET A 4 -35.56 -4.09 42.84
N GLY A 5 -34.47 -3.86 43.59
CA GLY A 5 -33.11 -3.98 43.06
C GLY A 5 -32.78 -5.42 42.63
N ALA A 6 -33.17 -6.42 43.41
CA ALA A 6 -32.96 -7.83 43.08
C ALA A 6 -33.74 -8.25 41.81
N ILE A 7 -35.00 -7.84 41.69
CA ILE A 7 -35.83 -8.12 40.51
C ILE A 7 -35.18 -7.55 39.24
N TRP A 8 -34.75 -6.29 39.28
CA TRP A 8 -34.10 -5.64 38.13
C TRP A 8 -32.74 -6.26 37.80
N ALA A 9 -31.95 -6.59 38.83
CA ALA A 9 -30.66 -7.27 38.67
C ALA A 9 -30.83 -8.63 37.98
N ILE A 10 -31.74 -9.47 38.48
CA ILE A 10 -31.98 -10.81 37.96
C ILE A 10 -32.56 -10.75 36.54
N ILE A 11 -33.60 -9.94 36.31
CA ILE A 11 -34.23 -9.81 34.99
C ILE A 11 -33.22 -9.28 33.96
N GLY A 12 -32.46 -8.24 34.31
CA GLY A 12 -31.45 -7.68 33.42
C GLY A 12 -30.33 -8.66 33.11
N PHE A 13 -29.84 -9.39 34.12
CA PHE A 13 -28.81 -10.41 33.96
C PHE A 13 -29.30 -11.55 33.06
N CYS A 14 -30.46 -12.12 33.35
CA CYS A 14 -31.09 -13.17 32.54
C CYS A 14 -31.37 -12.71 31.11
N GLY A 15 -31.86 -11.48 30.92
CA GLY A 15 -32.10 -10.90 29.60
C GLY A 15 -30.83 -10.67 28.78
N SER A 16 -29.68 -10.45 29.44
CA SER A 16 -28.41 -10.15 28.76
C SER A 16 -27.86 -11.31 27.92
N PHE A 17 -28.26 -12.55 28.22
CA PHE A 17 -27.94 -13.73 27.42
C PHE A 17 -28.66 -13.75 26.04
N GLY A 18 -29.64 -12.87 25.83
CA GLY A 18 -30.30 -12.72 24.53
C GLY A 18 -30.93 -14.00 24.01
N MET A 19 -30.72 -14.29 22.72
CA MET A 19 -31.29 -15.46 22.05
C MET A 19 -30.82 -16.80 22.66
N ASN A 20 -29.76 -16.81 23.46
CA ASN A 20 -29.26 -17.99 24.17
C ASN A 20 -30.07 -18.31 25.44
N PHE A 21 -31.03 -17.47 25.84
CA PHE A 21 -31.84 -17.66 27.03
C PHE A 21 -33.35 -17.53 26.73
N PHE A 22 -34.15 -18.39 27.35
CA PHE A 22 -35.56 -18.54 27.02
C PHE A 22 -36.38 -17.26 27.22
N PHE A 23 -36.02 -16.43 28.21
CA PHE A 23 -36.78 -15.23 28.54
C PHE A 23 -36.77 -14.18 27.41
N HIS A 24 -35.58 -13.84 26.89
CA HIS A 24 -35.48 -12.91 25.77
C HIS A 24 -36.06 -13.50 24.49
N ARG A 25 -35.84 -14.80 24.24
CA ARG A 25 -36.43 -15.51 23.09
C ARG A 25 -37.95 -15.47 23.09
N THR A 26 -38.57 -15.72 24.25
CA THR A 26 -40.03 -15.64 24.42
C THR A 26 -40.53 -14.22 24.11
N LEU A 27 -39.85 -13.19 24.65
CA LEU A 27 -40.21 -11.81 24.36
C LEU A 27 -40.04 -11.47 22.87
N TYR A 28 -38.98 -11.96 22.22
CA TYR A 28 -38.74 -11.79 20.79
C TYR A 28 -39.84 -12.43 19.93
N ASP A 29 -40.28 -13.63 20.29
CA ASP A 29 -41.29 -14.38 19.55
C ASP A 29 -42.69 -13.76 19.69
N PHE A 30 -43.07 -13.31 20.89
CA PHE A 30 -44.44 -12.87 21.19
C PHE A 30 -44.64 -11.36 21.26
N VAL A 31 -43.59 -10.55 21.49
CA VAL A 31 -43.70 -9.09 21.65
C VAL A 31 -42.97 -8.40 20.49
N PRO A 32 -43.68 -7.83 19.50
CA PRO A 32 -43.06 -7.28 18.28
C PRO A 32 -41.94 -6.26 18.54
N LEU A 33 -42.04 -5.46 19.61
CA LEU A 33 -41.02 -4.49 20.00
C LEU A 33 -39.65 -5.13 20.31
N PHE A 34 -39.63 -6.37 20.80
CA PHE A 34 -38.36 -7.06 21.09
C PHE A 34 -37.65 -7.53 19.82
N ARG A 35 -38.35 -7.61 18.69
CA ARG A 35 -37.73 -7.93 17.39
C ARG A 35 -36.89 -6.80 16.82
N SER A 36 -37.14 -5.55 17.23
CA SER A 36 -36.32 -4.40 16.81
C SER A 36 -35.05 -4.22 17.65
N MET A 37 -34.87 -4.97 18.75
CA MET A 37 -33.68 -4.86 19.58
C MET A 37 -32.47 -5.56 18.94
N ARG A 38 -31.52 -4.77 18.46
CA ARG A 38 -30.31 -5.25 17.76
C ARG A 38 -29.25 -5.89 18.66
N ALA A 39 -29.20 -5.54 19.95
CA ALA A 39 -28.14 -5.99 20.86
C ALA A 39 -28.76 -6.42 22.20
N PRO A 40 -29.13 -7.71 22.35
CA PRO A 40 -29.70 -8.23 23.59
C PRO A 40 -28.79 -8.07 24.82
N ALA A 41 -27.48 -7.98 24.63
CA ALA A 41 -26.55 -7.68 25.73
C ALA A 41 -26.89 -6.37 26.49
N ARG A 42 -27.63 -5.43 25.86
CA ARG A 42 -28.06 -4.17 26.50
C ARG A 42 -29.02 -4.36 27.67
N TRP A 43 -29.62 -5.53 27.84
CA TRP A 43 -30.34 -5.88 29.06
C TRP A 43 -29.47 -5.78 30.32
N ALA A 44 -28.14 -5.88 30.19
CA ALA A 44 -27.21 -5.61 31.27
C ALA A 44 -27.39 -4.21 31.89
N MET A 45 -27.89 -3.21 31.14
CA MET A 45 -28.21 -1.89 31.70
C MET A 45 -29.30 -1.96 32.78
N ILE A 46 -30.32 -2.82 32.59
CA ILE A 46 -31.37 -3.06 33.59
C ILE A 46 -30.75 -3.73 34.83
N CYS A 47 -29.79 -4.64 34.61
CA CYS A 47 -29.05 -5.27 35.70
C CYS A 47 -28.28 -4.23 36.52
N TYR A 48 -27.58 -3.31 35.85
CA TYR A 48 -26.83 -2.24 36.50
C TYR A 48 -27.72 -1.31 37.32
N VAL A 49 -28.93 -1.00 36.86
CA VAL A 49 -29.91 -0.24 37.66
C VAL A 49 -30.28 -1.01 38.94
N GLY A 50 -30.54 -2.31 38.83
CA GLY A 50 -30.82 -3.17 39.98
C GLY A 50 -29.67 -3.20 41.00
N LEU A 51 -28.45 -3.40 40.50
CA LEU A 51 -27.23 -3.39 41.32
C LEU A 51 -26.97 -2.02 41.97
N ALA A 52 -27.24 -0.91 41.28
CA ALA A 52 -27.10 0.43 41.84
C ALA A 52 -28.07 0.67 43.01
N ILE A 53 -29.32 0.20 42.89
CA ILE A 53 -30.30 0.25 43.99
C ILE A 53 -29.82 -0.58 45.19
N LEU A 54 -29.31 -1.80 44.94
CA LEU A 54 -28.79 -2.67 46.00
C LEU A 54 -27.54 -2.08 46.67
N ALA A 55 -26.63 -1.49 45.88
CA ALA A 55 -25.45 -0.79 46.40
C ALA A 55 -25.84 0.39 47.29
N GLY A 56 -26.86 1.17 46.92
CA GLY A 56 -27.40 2.24 47.77
C GLY A 56 -27.99 1.72 49.09
N VAL A 57 -28.71 0.61 49.06
CA VAL A 57 -29.20 -0.04 50.29
C VAL A 57 -28.07 -0.56 51.16
N GLY A 58 -27.02 -1.13 50.55
CA GLY A 58 -25.81 -1.59 51.24
C GLY A 58 -25.07 -0.43 51.92
N ALA A 59 -24.87 0.68 51.21
CA ALA A 59 -24.28 1.91 51.75
C ALA A 59 -25.07 2.43 52.96
N MET A 60 -26.41 2.40 52.89
CA MET A 60 -27.28 2.80 53.99
C MET A 60 -27.15 1.87 55.21
N HIS A 61 -27.05 0.55 55.00
CA HIS A 61 -26.85 -0.41 56.10
C HIS A 61 -25.48 -0.21 56.76
N LEU A 62 -24.43 -0.01 55.96
CA LEU A 62 -23.09 0.26 56.47
C LEU A 62 -23.07 1.56 57.30
N ALA A 63 -23.69 2.63 56.78
CA ALA A 63 -23.78 3.90 57.50
C ALA A 63 -24.49 3.76 58.85
N ARG A 64 -25.60 3.01 58.90
CA ARG A 64 -26.33 2.73 60.15
C ARG A 64 -25.51 1.86 61.10
N LEU A 65 -24.78 0.87 60.59
CA LEU A 65 -23.95 -0.02 61.40
C LEU A 65 -22.81 0.75 62.08
N VAL A 66 -22.14 1.64 61.35
CA VAL A 66 -21.08 2.50 61.90
C VAL A 66 -21.64 3.46 62.93
N ALA A 67 -22.78 4.10 62.66
CA ALA A 67 -23.43 5.01 63.61
C ALA A 67 -23.85 4.30 64.91
N ARG A 68 -24.23 3.02 64.85
CA ARG A 68 -24.54 2.20 66.03
C ARG A 68 -23.32 1.91 66.89
N HIS A 69 -22.17 1.61 66.28
CA HIS A 69 -20.93 1.29 67.01
C HIS A 69 -20.13 2.53 67.45
N ARG A 70 -20.35 3.69 66.80
CA ARG A 70 -19.69 4.98 67.09
C ARG A 70 -20.76 6.07 67.25
N PRO A 71 -21.46 6.13 68.39
CA PRO A 71 -22.46 7.17 68.64
C PRO A 71 -21.81 8.57 68.54
N GLY A 72 -22.42 9.45 67.74
CA GLY A 72 -21.88 10.79 67.43
C GLY A 72 -21.18 10.92 66.07
N PHE A 73 -20.91 9.82 65.38
CA PHE A 73 -20.33 9.86 64.04
C PHE A 73 -21.36 10.32 62.99
N ARG A 74 -21.05 11.38 62.23
CA ARG A 74 -21.87 11.83 61.10
C ARG A 74 -21.78 10.82 59.95
N THR A 75 -22.89 10.40 59.36
CA THR A 75 -22.92 9.32 58.35
C THR A 75 -22.55 9.75 56.93
N TRP A 76 -22.60 11.05 56.62
CA TRP A 76 -22.28 11.58 55.28
C TRP A 76 -20.89 11.20 54.73
N PRO A 77 -19.80 11.09 55.52
CA PRO A 77 -18.49 10.72 55.00
C PRO A 77 -18.45 9.30 54.43
N ILE A 78 -19.30 8.39 54.92
CA ILE A 78 -19.39 7.02 54.41
C ILE A 78 -19.94 7.03 52.99
N TYR A 79 -21.01 7.79 52.75
CA TYR A 79 -21.57 7.96 51.42
C TYR A 79 -20.60 8.67 50.48
N ALA A 80 -19.90 9.70 50.97
CA ALA A 80 -18.89 10.41 50.19
C ALA A 80 -17.73 9.48 49.78
N LEU A 81 -17.24 8.63 50.70
CA LEU A 81 -16.17 7.68 50.43
C LEU A 81 -16.60 6.61 49.41
N ILE A 82 -17.80 6.07 49.54
CA ILE A 82 -18.35 5.10 48.57
C ILE A 82 -18.52 5.76 47.19
N ALA A 83 -19.06 6.98 47.14
CA ALA A 83 -19.21 7.72 45.89
C ALA A 83 -17.84 8.02 45.24
N MET A 84 -16.85 8.42 46.03
CA MET A 84 -15.47 8.62 45.53
C MET A 84 -14.85 7.31 45.02
N ALA A 85 -15.07 6.19 45.70
CA ALA A 85 -14.60 4.89 45.24
C ALA A 85 -15.22 4.50 43.90
N PHE A 86 -16.54 4.70 43.74
CA PHE A 86 -17.22 4.48 42.45
C PHE A 86 -16.69 5.40 41.35
N LEU A 87 -16.53 6.69 41.62
CA LEU A 87 -15.98 7.64 40.63
C LEU A 87 -14.53 7.29 40.25
N PHE A 88 -13.74 6.79 41.20
CA PHE A 88 -12.37 6.35 40.95
C PHE A 88 -12.32 5.05 40.14
N GLU A 89 -13.17 4.07 40.44
CA GLU A 89 -13.24 2.81 39.70
C GLU A 89 -13.79 3.02 38.28
N GLN A 90 -14.85 3.82 38.14
CA GLN A 90 -15.50 4.16 36.87
C GLN A 90 -14.80 5.31 36.13
N ARG A 91 -13.57 5.68 36.53
CA ARG A 91 -12.85 6.75 35.83
C ARG A 91 -12.52 6.29 34.41
N VAL A 92 -13.18 6.91 33.43
CA VAL A 92 -12.88 6.72 31.99
C VAL A 92 -11.82 7.76 31.53
N ALA A 93 -11.14 8.42 32.47
CA ALA A 93 -10.15 9.44 32.16
C ALA A 93 -8.80 8.81 31.81
N PRO A 94 -8.13 9.27 30.72
CA PRO A 94 -8.61 10.27 29.76
C PRO A 94 -9.62 9.70 28.77
N LEU A 95 -10.68 10.47 28.47
CA LEU A 95 -11.58 10.13 27.37
C LEU A 95 -10.82 10.21 26.04
N ALA A 96 -10.79 9.11 25.29
CA ALA A 96 -10.27 9.10 23.95
C ALA A 96 -11.23 9.88 23.02
N LEU A 97 -11.00 11.18 22.87
CA LEU A 97 -11.75 12.02 21.94
C LEU A 97 -11.14 11.89 20.55
N VAL A 98 -11.88 11.25 19.64
CA VAL A 98 -11.54 11.25 18.21
C VAL A 98 -12.15 12.50 17.60
N ARG A 99 -11.31 13.39 17.06
CA ARG A 99 -11.78 14.56 16.31
C ARG A 99 -12.11 14.11 14.89
N GLY A 100 -13.35 14.31 14.46
CA GLY A 100 -13.74 14.18 13.06
C GLY A 100 -13.09 15.29 12.24
N GLU A 101 -12.77 14.99 10.99
CA GLU A 101 -12.32 15.98 10.01
C GLU A 101 -13.50 16.89 9.66
N ALA A 102 -13.38 18.21 9.93
CA ALA A 102 -14.47 19.16 9.73
C ALA A 102 -14.66 19.55 8.26
N ASP A 103 -13.56 19.69 7.52
CA ASP A 103 -13.59 20.13 6.12
C ASP A 103 -13.57 18.92 5.19
N PRO A 104 -14.33 18.95 4.07
CA PRO A 104 -14.31 17.90 3.06
C PRO A 104 -12.97 17.87 2.31
N ASP A 105 -12.50 16.68 2.00
CA ASP A 105 -11.32 16.45 1.18
C ASP A 105 -11.60 16.67 -0.33
N ALA A 106 -10.55 16.69 -1.13
CA ALA A 106 -10.63 17.03 -2.55
C ALA A 106 -11.46 16.02 -3.38
N ILE A 107 -11.43 14.73 -3.03
CA ILE A 107 -12.24 13.74 -3.76
C ILE A 107 -13.71 13.86 -3.38
N THR A 108 -14.03 14.14 -2.12
CA THR A 108 -15.38 14.47 -1.66
C THR A 108 -15.95 15.69 -2.40
N LEU A 109 -15.18 16.77 -2.51
CA LEU A 109 -15.59 17.96 -3.27
C LEU A 109 -15.80 17.63 -4.76
N ARG A 110 -14.95 16.80 -5.36
CA ARG A 110 -15.15 16.34 -6.75
C ARG A 110 -16.44 15.55 -6.89
N LEU A 111 -16.67 14.55 -6.04
CA LEU A 111 -17.86 13.68 -6.08
C LEU A 111 -19.17 14.48 -5.94
N ARG A 112 -19.13 15.59 -5.21
CA ARG A 112 -20.27 16.51 -5.11
C ARG A 112 -20.67 17.08 -6.48
N GLU A 113 -19.69 17.38 -7.34
CA GLU A 113 -19.90 17.95 -8.67
C GLU A 113 -20.07 16.90 -9.77
N THR A 114 -19.68 15.65 -9.50
CA THR A 114 -19.70 14.57 -10.48
C THR A 114 -21.11 14.00 -10.67
N PRO A 115 -21.66 14.02 -11.90
CA PRO A 115 -22.92 13.34 -12.19
C PRO A 115 -22.73 11.82 -12.11
N MET A 116 -23.73 11.12 -11.59
CA MET A 116 -23.68 9.66 -11.44
C MET A 116 -25.08 9.07 -11.52
N ARG A 117 -25.18 7.92 -12.18
CA ARG A 117 -26.40 7.14 -12.42
C ARG A 117 -26.62 6.06 -11.35
N GLY A 118 -25.61 5.80 -10.54
CA GLY A 118 -25.47 4.68 -9.64
C GLY A 118 -24.81 5.05 -8.32
N GLY A 119 -24.30 4.07 -7.57
CA GLY A 119 -23.68 4.28 -6.27
C GLY A 119 -22.14 4.36 -6.31
N ILE A 120 -21.55 4.92 -5.26
CA ILE A 120 -20.09 4.94 -5.05
C ILE A 120 -19.69 3.72 -4.21
N VAL A 121 -18.65 3.02 -4.63
CA VAL A 121 -17.99 1.97 -3.85
C VAL A 121 -16.64 2.50 -3.39
N GLU A 122 -16.43 2.58 -2.08
CA GLU A 122 -15.16 3.03 -1.49
C GLU A 122 -14.46 1.83 -0.85
N VAL A 123 -13.15 1.67 -1.14
CA VAL A 123 -12.29 0.61 -0.60
C VAL A 123 -11.04 1.21 0.08
N PRO A 124 -10.50 0.58 1.14
CA PRO A 124 -10.88 -0.73 1.71
C PRO A 124 -12.20 -0.73 2.48
N ILE A 125 -12.91 -1.85 2.40
CA ILE A 125 -14.09 -2.14 3.20
C ILE A 125 -13.67 -3.14 4.27
N GLY A 126 -14.11 -2.93 5.52
CA GLY A 126 -13.89 -3.89 6.60
C GLY A 126 -12.90 -3.45 7.67
N GLY A 127 -13.08 -4.04 8.87
CA GLY A 127 -12.13 -3.95 9.98
C GLY A 127 -12.57 -3.14 11.21
N GLY A 128 -13.87 -2.90 11.44
CA GLY A 128 -14.31 -2.10 12.61
C GLY A 128 -13.67 -0.69 12.66
N THR A 129 -13.16 -0.25 11.52
CA THR A 129 -12.24 0.87 11.33
C THR A 129 -13.02 2.17 11.20
N VAL A 130 -12.38 3.24 11.65
CA VAL A 130 -12.83 4.63 11.52
C VAL A 130 -13.18 5.01 10.06
N LEU A 131 -12.65 4.28 9.08
CA LEU A 131 -12.80 4.54 7.64
C LEU A 131 -14.24 4.46 7.14
N ALA A 132 -15.00 3.41 7.46
CA ALA A 132 -16.39 3.32 7.00
C ALA A 132 -17.28 4.42 7.60
N TYR A 133 -16.94 4.91 8.80
CA TYR A 133 -17.56 6.10 9.39
C TYR A 133 -17.14 7.38 8.67
N ARG A 134 -15.88 7.47 8.23
CA ARG A 134 -15.37 8.57 7.41
C ARG A 134 -16.08 8.63 6.06
N TYR A 135 -16.24 7.51 5.36
CA TYR A 135 -16.96 7.45 4.08
C TYR A 135 -18.41 7.92 4.24
N MET A 136 -19.08 7.49 5.32
CA MET A 136 -20.44 7.95 5.61
C MET A 136 -20.50 9.43 6.02
N LEU A 137 -19.49 9.95 6.72
CA LEU A 137 -19.35 11.38 7.01
C LEU A 137 -19.21 12.17 5.70
N ARG A 138 -18.34 11.74 4.79
CA ARG A 138 -18.13 12.35 3.47
C ARG A 138 -19.34 12.23 2.56
N ALA A 139 -20.11 11.16 2.70
CA ALA A 139 -21.39 11.03 2.01
C ALA A 139 -22.39 12.13 2.36
N ALA A 140 -22.33 12.68 3.59
CA ALA A 140 -23.13 13.84 3.96
C ALA A 140 -22.67 15.13 3.26
N ASP A 141 -21.38 15.27 2.97
CA ASP A 141 -20.81 16.43 2.28
C ASP A 141 -21.13 16.42 0.78
N HIS A 142 -20.97 15.28 0.11
CA HIS A 142 -21.17 15.16 -1.34
C HIS A 142 -22.60 14.76 -1.75
N ALA A 143 -23.43 14.29 -0.80
CA ALA A 143 -24.84 13.92 -1.01
C ALA A 143 -25.07 12.93 -2.17
N ARG A 144 -24.17 11.95 -2.31
CA ARG A 144 -24.22 10.90 -3.35
C ARG A 144 -24.47 9.53 -2.69
N PRO A 145 -25.29 8.63 -3.27
CA PRO A 145 -25.44 7.27 -2.77
C PRO A 145 -24.11 6.53 -2.72
N ILE A 146 -23.85 5.91 -1.57
CA ILE A 146 -22.71 5.03 -1.33
C ILE A 146 -23.23 3.60 -1.12
N VAL A 147 -22.56 2.64 -1.75
CA VAL A 147 -22.86 1.21 -1.65
C VAL A 147 -22.26 0.62 -0.38
N THR A 148 -21.08 1.11 0.03
CA THR A 148 -20.27 0.59 1.13
C THR A 148 -20.38 1.42 2.40
N ALA A 149 -21.60 1.89 2.74
CA ALA A 149 -21.87 2.58 4.00
C ALA A 149 -21.72 1.67 5.23
N THR A 150 -21.38 2.27 6.37
CA THR A 150 -21.49 1.62 7.68
C THR A 150 -22.92 1.72 8.23
N SER A 151 -23.45 0.61 8.75
CA SER A 151 -24.77 0.53 9.37
C SER A 151 -24.79 -0.63 10.37
N SER A 152 -25.67 -0.58 11.37
CA SER A 152 -25.86 -1.77 12.24
C SER A 152 -26.53 -2.95 11.53
N PHE A 153 -26.93 -2.76 10.26
CA PHE A 153 -27.25 -3.83 9.32
C PHE A 153 -26.34 -3.66 8.09
N ILE A 154 -25.37 -4.55 7.92
CA ILE A 154 -24.50 -4.58 6.74
C ILE A 154 -25.21 -5.44 5.68
N PRO A 155 -25.61 -4.87 4.53
CA PRO A 155 -26.26 -5.61 3.45
C PRO A 155 -25.37 -6.76 2.93
N PRO A 156 -25.95 -7.86 2.42
CA PRO A 156 -25.17 -8.96 1.84
C PRO A 156 -24.20 -8.51 0.76
N ILE A 157 -24.63 -7.57 -0.09
CA ILE A 157 -23.81 -7.02 -1.18
C ILE A 157 -22.53 -6.34 -0.66
N ALA A 158 -22.63 -5.56 0.42
CA ALA A 158 -21.47 -4.87 0.99
C ALA A 158 -20.47 -5.87 1.60
N ARG A 159 -20.97 -6.96 2.21
CA ARG A 159 -20.11 -8.05 2.71
C ARG A 159 -19.45 -8.83 1.58
N GLU A 160 -20.14 -9.04 0.47
CA GLU A 160 -19.57 -9.70 -0.70
C GLU A 160 -18.44 -8.86 -1.27
N ILE A 161 -18.66 -7.55 -1.52
CA ILE A 161 -17.61 -6.62 -1.97
C ILE A 161 -16.43 -6.61 -0.99
N GLU A 162 -16.69 -6.52 0.32
CA GLU A 162 -15.66 -6.60 1.36
C GLU A 162 -14.84 -7.89 1.22
N SER A 163 -15.50 -9.04 1.20
CA SER A 163 -14.84 -10.34 1.12
C SER A 163 -14.00 -10.50 -0.14
N LEU A 164 -14.52 -10.10 -1.30
CA LEU A 164 -13.83 -10.20 -2.58
C LEU A 164 -12.64 -9.24 -2.65
N SER A 165 -12.80 -8.02 -2.12
CA SER A 165 -11.73 -7.00 -2.09
C SER A 165 -10.55 -7.37 -1.18
N GLN A 166 -10.76 -8.29 -0.24
CA GLN A 166 -9.72 -8.77 0.67
C GLN A 166 -9.02 -10.05 0.18
N MET A 167 -9.54 -10.70 -0.87
CA MET A 167 -8.90 -11.88 -1.46
C MET A 167 -7.61 -11.53 -2.18
N GLN A 168 -6.65 -12.45 -2.17
CA GLN A 168 -5.39 -12.31 -2.88
C GLN A 168 -5.14 -13.58 -3.72
N PRO A 169 -5.20 -13.48 -5.06
CA PRO A 169 -5.53 -12.28 -5.87
C PRO A 169 -7.00 -11.86 -5.74
N ILE A 170 -7.31 -10.59 -6.05
CA ILE A 170 -8.68 -10.10 -6.11
C ILE A 170 -9.36 -10.72 -7.34
N PRO A 171 -10.48 -11.45 -7.19
CA PRO A 171 -11.13 -12.14 -8.29
C PRO A 171 -11.91 -11.18 -9.20
N ASN A 172 -12.02 -11.52 -10.48
CA ASN A 172 -12.85 -10.81 -11.47
C ASN A 172 -14.33 -10.70 -11.08
N ARG A 173 -14.81 -11.58 -10.18
CA ARG A 173 -16.15 -11.51 -9.58
C ARG A 173 -16.41 -10.15 -8.92
N LEU A 174 -15.40 -9.48 -8.34
CA LEU A 174 -15.57 -8.15 -7.77
C LEU A 174 -16.03 -7.16 -8.84
N LEU A 175 -15.39 -7.19 -10.01
CA LEU A 175 -15.71 -6.29 -11.12
C LEU A 175 -17.09 -6.60 -11.72
N ASP A 176 -17.43 -7.87 -11.86
CA ASP A 176 -18.78 -8.30 -12.27
C ASP A 176 -19.84 -7.78 -11.30
N LEU A 177 -19.56 -7.87 -10.00
CA LEU A 177 -20.45 -7.38 -8.95
C LEU A 177 -20.63 -5.85 -9.03
N LEU A 178 -19.56 -5.08 -9.23
CA LEU A 178 -19.64 -3.61 -9.42
C LEU A 178 -20.55 -3.23 -10.60
N GLU A 179 -20.50 -4.01 -11.67
CA GLU A 179 -21.31 -3.83 -12.88
C GLU A 179 -22.75 -4.36 -12.75
N GLU A 180 -23.03 -5.26 -11.81
CA GLU A 180 -24.36 -5.75 -11.45
C GLU A 180 -25.11 -4.76 -10.54
N ILE A 181 -24.40 -4.06 -9.65
CA ILE A 181 -24.96 -3.24 -8.56
C ILE A 181 -25.08 -1.74 -8.87
N PRO A 182 -25.47 -1.41 -10.11
CA PRO A 182 -25.10 -0.19 -10.82
C PRO A 182 -24.14 0.73 -10.05
N ALA A 183 -22.89 0.31 -9.81
CA ALA A 183 -21.90 1.21 -9.22
C ALA A 183 -21.44 2.18 -10.31
N SER A 184 -21.42 3.49 -10.02
CA SER A 184 -20.91 4.52 -10.95
C SER A 184 -19.41 4.69 -10.81
N TYR A 185 -18.93 4.77 -9.56
CA TYR A 185 -17.55 5.09 -9.25
C TYR A 185 -17.00 4.15 -8.17
N LEU A 186 -15.74 3.74 -8.37
CA LEU A 186 -14.92 3.05 -7.39
C LEU A 186 -13.85 4.03 -6.90
N VAL A 187 -13.81 4.26 -5.60
CA VAL A 187 -12.75 5.05 -4.94
C VAL A 187 -11.81 4.11 -4.22
N VAL A 188 -10.51 4.23 -4.51
CA VAL A 188 -9.46 3.43 -3.89
C VAL A 188 -8.58 4.32 -3.02
N HIS A 189 -8.68 4.16 -1.71
CA HIS A 189 -7.89 4.89 -0.72
C HIS A 189 -6.55 4.19 -0.46
N ASN A 190 -5.55 4.41 -1.33
CA ASN A 190 -4.30 3.65 -1.32
C ASN A 190 -3.53 3.77 0.02
N ALA A 191 -3.60 4.94 0.68
CA ALA A 191 -2.96 5.17 1.97
C ALA A 191 -3.50 4.27 3.07
N SER A 192 -4.77 3.88 2.95
CA SER A 192 -5.48 3.05 3.92
C SER A 192 -5.39 1.55 3.63
N LEU A 193 -4.86 1.17 2.47
CA LEU A 193 -4.62 -0.23 2.11
C LEU A 193 -3.39 -0.77 2.84
N LEU A 194 -3.49 -2.01 3.32
CA LEU A 194 -2.32 -2.76 3.79
C LEU A 194 -1.33 -2.98 2.63
N PRO A 195 0.00 -2.98 2.87
CA PRO A 195 0.99 -3.14 1.81
C PRO A 195 0.77 -4.38 0.91
N ALA A 196 0.43 -5.52 1.50
CA ALA A 196 0.13 -6.74 0.75
C ALA A 196 -1.10 -6.60 -0.16
N SER A 197 -2.12 -5.84 0.28
CA SER A 197 -3.34 -5.60 -0.49
C SER A 197 -3.10 -4.64 -1.65
N ARG A 198 -2.15 -3.71 -1.54
CA ARG A 198 -1.81 -2.76 -2.61
C ARG A 198 -1.43 -3.49 -3.90
N LEU A 199 -0.56 -4.50 -3.84
CA LEU A 199 -0.16 -5.30 -5.01
C LEU A 199 -1.34 -5.99 -5.69
N SER A 200 -2.27 -6.54 -4.91
CA SER A 200 -3.45 -7.22 -5.44
C SER A 200 -4.44 -6.23 -6.09
N PHE A 201 -4.63 -5.06 -5.48
CA PHE A 201 -5.41 -3.97 -6.05
C PHE A 201 -4.77 -3.41 -7.32
N ASP A 202 -3.46 -3.22 -7.32
CA ASP A 202 -2.71 -2.73 -8.47
C ASP A 202 -2.88 -3.67 -9.68
N ALA A 203 -2.75 -4.98 -9.48
CA ALA A 203 -2.98 -5.98 -10.54
C ALA A 203 -4.43 -5.95 -11.04
N PHE A 204 -5.40 -5.96 -10.11
CA PHE A 204 -6.83 -5.92 -10.42
C PHE A 204 -7.24 -4.66 -11.21
N LEU A 205 -6.79 -3.48 -10.77
CA LEU A 205 -7.14 -2.21 -11.41
C LEU A 205 -6.51 -2.10 -12.79
N ASN A 206 -5.28 -2.58 -12.98
CA ASN A 206 -4.63 -2.62 -14.29
C ASN A 206 -5.35 -3.58 -15.26
N GLU A 207 -5.72 -4.78 -14.81
CA GLU A 207 -6.48 -5.73 -15.63
C GLU A 207 -7.85 -5.14 -16.01
N ALA A 208 -8.57 -4.56 -15.04
CA ALA A 208 -9.87 -3.95 -15.26
C ALA A 208 -9.80 -2.73 -16.20
N ALA A 209 -8.74 -1.92 -16.10
CA ALA A 209 -8.50 -0.79 -17.00
C ALA A 209 -8.11 -1.25 -18.41
N ALA A 210 -7.24 -2.24 -18.54
CA ALA A 210 -6.84 -2.82 -19.83
C ALA A 210 -8.03 -3.48 -20.55
N ALA A 211 -8.93 -4.12 -19.78
CA ALA A 211 -10.18 -4.67 -20.30
C ALA A 211 -11.25 -3.60 -20.63
N GLY A 212 -11.00 -2.32 -20.31
CA GLY A 212 -11.94 -1.22 -20.55
C GLY A 212 -13.18 -1.24 -19.65
N ARG A 213 -13.18 -2.02 -18.57
CA ARG A 213 -14.30 -2.18 -17.61
C ARG A 213 -14.26 -1.13 -16.49
N LEU A 214 -13.06 -0.72 -16.10
CA LEU A 214 -12.84 0.48 -15.28
C LEU A 214 -12.11 1.53 -16.10
N ARG A 215 -12.44 2.80 -15.87
CA ARG A 215 -11.72 3.94 -16.43
C ARG A 215 -11.18 4.79 -15.32
N PHE A 216 -9.86 4.89 -15.22
CA PHE A 216 -9.22 5.83 -14.31
C PHE A 216 -9.63 7.27 -14.69
N VAL A 217 -10.21 8.00 -13.75
CA VAL A 217 -10.60 9.41 -13.95
C VAL A 217 -9.43 10.30 -13.56
N ARG A 218 -9.05 10.26 -12.28
CA ARG A 218 -8.02 11.11 -11.69
C ARG A 218 -7.63 10.64 -10.29
N ARG A 219 -6.41 11.00 -9.87
CA ARG A 219 -5.93 10.90 -8.49
C ARG A 219 -6.08 12.23 -7.74
N PHE A 220 -6.49 12.15 -6.48
CA PHE A 220 -6.61 13.26 -5.55
C PHE A 220 -5.56 13.12 -4.44
N GLY A 221 -4.79 14.18 -4.21
CA GLY A 221 -3.63 14.13 -3.31
C GLY A 221 -2.57 13.13 -3.80
N GLU A 222 -1.92 12.42 -2.88
CA GLU A 222 -0.88 11.43 -3.20
C GLU A 222 -1.43 10.00 -3.37
N GLU A 223 -2.68 9.74 -2.93
CA GLU A 223 -3.09 8.38 -2.56
C GLU A 223 -4.55 8.00 -2.91
N ASP A 224 -5.47 8.92 -3.23
CA ASP A 224 -6.88 8.56 -3.51
C ASP A 224 -7.16 8.50 -5.01
N ASP A 225 -7.55 7.33 -5.51
CA ASP A 225 -7.89 7.14 -6.93
C ASP A 225 -9.38 7.06 -7.16
N LEU A 226 -9.84 7.77 -8.19
CA LEU A 226 -11.20 7.69 -8.69
C LEU A 226 -11.25 6.92 -10.01
N TYR A 227 -11.99 5.81 -10.04
CA TYR A 227 -12.29 5.04 -11.24
C TYR A 227 -13.79 5.10 -11.56
N ALA A 228 -14.13 5.28 -12.83
CA ALA A 228 -15.50 5.12 -13.32
C ALA A 228 -15.73 3.68 -13.75
N VAL A 229 -16.86 3.11 -13.37
CA VAL A 229 -17.33 1.81 -13.90
C VAL A 229 -17.92 2.08 -15.28
N THR A 230 -17.22 1.66 -16.34
CA THR A 230 -17.53 2.11 -17.71
C THR A 230 -18.89 1.65 -18.21
N LYS A 231 -19.39 0.51 -17.71
CA LYS A 231 -20.74 0.03 -17.99
C LYS A 231 -21.82 1.00 -17.48
N THR A 232 -21.62 1.59 -16.30
CA THR A 232 -22.58 2.53 -15.69
C THR A 232 -22.35 3.95 -16.20
N GLU A 233 -21.09 4.38 -16.28
CA GLU A 233 -20.65 5.72 -16.68
C GLU A 233 -19.78 5.70 -17.96
N PRO A 234 -20.36 5.35 -19.13
CA PRO A 234 -19.59 5.23 -20.37
C PRO A 234 -18.98 6.56 -20.85
N GLN A 235 -19.58 7.68 -20.42
CA GLN A 235 -19.17 9.05 -20.78
C GLN A 235 -18.03 9.59 -19.91
N ALA A 236 -17.63 8.89 -18.84
CA ALA A 236 -16.53 9.33 -18.00
C ALA A 236 -15.24 9.43 -18.82
N VAL A 237 -14.42 10.46 -18.59
CA VAL A 237 -13.17 10.68 -19.32
C VAL A 237 -12.00 10.58 -18.34
N SER A 238 -10.89 10.00 -18.80
CA SER A 238 -9.62 10.05 -18.08
C SER A 238 -9.04 11.46 -18.17
N GLU A 239 -8.96 12.16 -17.05
CA GLU A 239 -8.40 13.52 -16.98
C GLU A 239 -6.86 13.49 -16.92
N THR A 240 -6.31 12.41 -16.37
CA THR A 240 -4.87 12.19 -16.21
C THR A 240 -4.52 10.76 -16.55
N GLN A 241 -3.26 10.49 -16.90
CA GLN A 241 -2.78 9.13 -17.11
C GLN A 241 -2.82 8.36 -15.79
N MET A 242 -3.23 7.09 -15.86
CA MET A 242 -3.24 6.21 -14.69
C MET A 242 -1.83 6.16 -14.10
N PRO A 243 -1.65 6.59 -12.85
CA PRO A 243 -0.36 6.60 -12.19
C PRO A 243 0.12 5.17 -11.98
N ALA A 244 1.44 5.00 -11.87
CA ALA A 244 2.01 3.69 -11.60
C ALA A 244 1.42 3.11 -10.28
N PRO A 245 1.30 1.77 -10.18
CA PRO A 245 0.88 1.03 -8.98
C PRO A 245 1.41 1.65 -7.67
N ALA A 246 0.62 1.67 -6.59
CA ALA A 246 1.05 2.26 -5.32
C ALA A 246 2.27 1.56 -4.73
N SER A 247 2.33 0.24 -4.90
CA SER A 247 3.52 -0.58 -4.62
C SER A 247 4.75 -0.12 -5.41
N ILE A 248 4.57 0.14 -6.71
CA ILE A 248 5.61 0.67 -7.59
C ILE A 248 6.01 2.08 -7.18
N ARG A 249 5.09 2.95 -6.73
CA ARG A 249 5.41 4.31 -6.25
C ARG A 249 6.21 4.31 -4.95
N GLU A 250 5.81 3.47 -3.99
CA GLU A 250 6.53 3.32 -2.71
C GLU A 250 7.91 2.73 -2.95
N LEU A 251 7.99 1.68 -3.78
CA LEU A 251 9.25 1.22 -4.36
C LEU A 251 9.99 2.40 -4.99
N THR A 252 9.47 3.06 -6.03
CA THR A 252 10.09 4.19 -6.72
C THR A 252 10.59 5.26 -5.77
N ARG A 253 9.86 5.63 -4.72
CA ARG A 253 10.31 6.59 -3.69
C ARG A 253 11.48 6.03 -2.89
N THR A 254 11.40 4.78 -2.45
CA THR A 254 12.52 4.06 -1.81
C THR A 254 13.73 3.97 -2.76
N LEU A 255 13.49 3.70 -4.05
CA LEU A 255 14.49 3.59 -5.10
C LEU A 255 15.11 4.96 -5.44
N GLU A 256 14.34 6.05 -5.41
CA GLU A 256 14.82 7.43 -5.55
C GLU A 256 15.69 7.82 -4.35
N THR A 257 15.25 7.50 -3.13
CA THR A 257 16.08 7.71 -1.93
C THR A 257 17.35 6.88 -1.98
N ALA A 258 17.28 5.64 -2.48
CA ALA A 258 18.45 4.77 -2.67
C ALA A 258 19.38 5.32 -3.77
N ALA A 259 18.82 5.81 -4.89
CA ALA A 259 19.59 6.44 -5.96
C ALA A 259 20.33 7.68 -5.47
N ALA A 260 19.72 8.47 -4.57
CA ALA A 260 20.35 9.63 -3.96
C ALA A 260 21.55 9.28 -3.04
N LEU A 261 21.65 8.02 -2.59
CA LEU A 261 22.79 7.53 -1.80
C LEU A 261 23.98 7.09 -2.68
N LEU A 262 23.82 7.02 -4.00
CA LEU A 262 24.95 6.74 -4.88
C LEU A 262 25.95 7.90 -4.87
N PRO A 263 27.26 7.64 -5.12
CA PRO A 263 28.21 8.70 -5.42
C PRO A 263 27.71 9.60 -6.56
N GLN A 264 27.90 10.92 -6.44
CA GLN A 264 27.28 11.92 -7.33
C GLN A 264 27.54 11.66 -8.83
N ASN A 265 28.73 11.13 -9.16
CA ASN A 265 29.11 10.75 -10.52
C ASN A 265 28.31 9.55 -11.09
N LEU A 266 27.71 8.73 -10.22
CA LEU A 266 26.92 7.54 -10.57
C LEU A 266 25.40 7.76 -10.47
N GLN A 267 24.96 8.81 -9.78
CA GLN A 267 23.53 9.14 -9.61
C GLN A 267 22.81 9.35 -10.95
N GLN A 268 23.50 9.90 -11.96
CA GLN A 268 22.92 10.25 -13.25
C GLN A 268 23.06 9.10 -14.25
N ASN A 269 21.95 8.45 -14.59
CA ASN A 269 21.84 7.40 -15.62
C ASN A 269 22.62 6.09 -15.36
N GLY A 270 23.26 5.93 -14.19
CA GLY A 270 23.98 4.70 -13.84
C GLY A 270 23.08 3.45 -13.91
N TYR A 271 21.85 3.54 -13.43
CA TYR A 271 20.88 2.43 -13.48
C TYR A 271 20.49 2.03 -14.90
N PHE A 272 20.42 3.01 -15.81
CA PHE A 272 20.14 2.75 -17.22
C PHE A 272 21.28 1.96 -17.86
N ILE A 273 22.54 2.40 -17.68
CA ILE A 273 23.71 1.70 -18.22
C ILE A 273 23.81 0.28 -17.64
N TYR A 274 23.59 0.14 -16.33
CA TYR A 274 23.59 -1.17 -15.70
C TYR A 274 22.59 -2.13 -16.36
N ARG A 275 21.32 -1.70 -16.50
CA ARG A 275 20.27 -2.51 -17.12
C ARG A 275 20.52 -2.76 -18.59
N LEU A 276 21.11 -1.82 -19.32
CA LEU A 276 21.50 -2.02 -20.72
C LEU A 276 22.46 -3.21 -20.85
N HIS A 277 23.50 -3.25 -20.00
CA HIS A 277 24.43 -4.39 -19.97
C HIS A 277 23.75 -5.69 -19.55
N ARG A 278 22.90 -5.66 -18.52
CA ARG A 278 22.15 -6.84 -18.07
C ARG A 278 21.24 -7.39 -19.16
N ALA A 279 20.46 -6.54 -19.81
CA ALA A 279 19.52 -6.93 -20.87
C ALA A 279 20.24 -7.48 -22.09
N TYR A 280 21.35 -6.86 -22.50
CA TYR A 280 22.05 -7.24 -23.72
C TYR A 280 23.00 -8.45 -23.52
N TYR A 281 23.72 -8.53 -22.40
CA TYR A 281 24.73 -9.57 -22.19
C TYR A 281 24.32 -10.70 -21.25
N GLY A 282 23.26 -10.52 -20.46
CA GLY A 282 22.91 -11.48 -19.41
C GLY A 282 23.90 -11.54 -18.23
N ARG A 283 24.87 -10.61 -18.15
CA ARG A 283 25.88 -10.53 -17.08
C ARG A 283 25.98 -9.13 -16.47
N LEU A 284 26.61 -9.02 -15.30
CA LEU A 284 26.95 -7.74 -14.69
C LEU A 284 27.89 -6.92 -15.61
N PRO A 285 27.72 -5.58 -15.69
CA PRO A 285 28.71 -4.73 -16.34
C PRO A 285 30.04 -4.79 -15.58
N ARG A 286 31.16 -4.67 -16.29
CA ARG A 286 32.47 -4.46 -15.65
C ARG A 286 32.67 -2.97 -15.37
N LEU A 287 33.41 -2.63 -14.31
CA LEU A 287 33.64 -1.25 -13.87
C LEU A 287 34.11 -0.34 -15.01
N ASN A 288 35.12 -0.77 -15.77
CA ASN A 288 35.70 0.04 -16.85
C ASN A 288 34.73 0.24 -18.03
N GLU A 289 33.97 -0.81 -18.39
CA GLU A 289 32.89 -0.73 -19.39
C GLU A 289 31.83 0.27 -18.93
N PHE A 290 31.34 0.09 -17.70
CA PHE A 290 30.30 0.90 -17.08
C PHE A 290 30.66 2.39 -17.03
N LEU A 291 31.86 2.73 -16.55
CA LEU A 291 32.30 4.13 -16.45
C LEU A 291 32.46 4.79 -17.82
N THR A 292 32.89 4.03 -18.84
CA THR A 292 33.07 4.53 -20.19
C THR A 292 31.72 4.83 -20.84
N ASP A 293 30.78 3.92 -20.68
CA ASP A 293 29.41 4.03 -21.20
C ASP A 293 28.62 5.13 -20.50
N LEU A 294 28.74 5.21 -19.17
CA LEU A 294 28.12 6.25 -18.36
C LEU A 294 28.59 7.65 -18.78
N LYS A 295 29.90 7.84 -18.94
CA LYS A 295 30.47 9.12 -19.39
C LYS A 295 29.95 9.51 -20.77
N THR A 296 29.91 8.56 -21.70
CA THR A 296 29.41 8.80 -23.06
C THR A 296 27.94 9.24 -23.05
N LEU A 297 27.08 8.52 -22.33
CA LEU A 297 25.66 8.87 -22.23
C LEU A 297 25.45 10.24 -21.54
N GLN A 298 26.18 10.51 -20.46
CA GLN A 298 26.12 11.80 -19.77
C GLN A 298 26.52 12.97 -20.68
N GLN A 299 27.54 12.79 -21.52
CA GLN A 299 27.95 13.81 -22.50
C GLN A 299 26.87 14.06 -23.55
N MET A 300 26.19 13.01 -24.05
CA MET A 300 25.09 13.17 -25.00
C MET A 300 23.88 13.87 -24.38
N LEU A 301 23.60 13.62 -23.09
CA LEU A 301 22.47 14.20 -22.38
C LEU A 301 22.72 15.62 -21.82
N ALA A 302 23.97 16.10 -21.83
CA ALA A 302 24.35 17.38 -21.20
C ALA A 302 23.63 18.62 -21.75
N GLY A 303 22.98 18.52 -22.93
CA GLY A 303 22.20 19.58 -23.56
C GLY A 303 20.70 19.31 -23.69
N ALA A 304 20.19 18.18 -23.17
CA ALA A 304 18.78 17.81 -23.31
C ALA A 304 17.88 18.67 -22.41
N THR A 305 16.85 19.28 -22.99
CA THR A 305 15.95 20.20 -22.30
C THR A 305 14.53 19.67 -22.14
N SER A 306 14.16 18.65 -22.91
CA SER A 306 12.84 17.99 -22.85
C SER A 306 12.95 16.47 -22.69
N GLU A 307 11.89 15.83 -22.20
CA GLU A 307 11.83 14.36 -22.10
C GLU A 307 11.86 13.68 -23.47
N GLN A 308 11.29 14.32 -24.50
CA GLN A 308 11.34 13.79 -25.85
C GLN A 308 12.77 13.76 -26.41
N GLU A 309 13.56 14.83 -26.20
CA GLU A 309 14.98 14.86 -26.57
C GLU A 309 15.78 13.78 -25.82
N LYS A 310 15.51 13.56 -24.52
CA LYS A 310 16.17 12.50 -23.75
C LYS A 310 15.88 11.12 -24.32
N GLN A 311 14.64 10.83 -24.72
CA GLN A 311 14.28 9.56 -25.33
C GLN A 311 14.98 9.34 -26.68
N GLU A 312 15.06 10.39 -27.51
CA GLU A 312 15.78 10.34 -28.78
C GLU A 312 17.28 10.13 -28.59
N ILE A 313 17.88 10.81 -27.61
CA ILE A 313 19.29 10.63 -27.23
C ILE A 313 19.56 9.22 -26.71
N ASN A 314 18.68 8.68 -25.85
CA ASN A 314 18.82 7.30 -25.35
C ASN A 314 18.76 6.29 -26.50
N ARG A 315 17.84 6.46 -27.45
CA ARG A 315 17.76 5.60 -28.64
C ARG A 315 19.03 5.68 -29.48
N ALA A 316 19.51 6.88 -29.79
CA ALA A 316 20.73 7.09 -30.58
C ALA A 316 21.98 6.54 -29.87
N TYR A 317 22.03 6.67 -28.54
CA TYR A 317 23.07 6.09 -27.71
C TYR A 317 23.05 4.56 -27.80
N VAL A 318 21.89 3.91 -27.60
CA VAL A 318 21.77 2.44 -27.68
C VAL A 318 22.15 1.93 -29.07
N GLU A 319 21.72 2.60 -30.13
CA GLU A 319 22.09 2.26 -31.51
C GLU A 319 23.62 2.30 -31.71
N THR A 320 24.25 3.41 -31.31
CA THR A 320 25.70 3.60 -31.42
C THR A 320 26.47 2.62 -30.54
N TRP A 321 25.97 2.36 -29.33
CA TRP A 321 26.54 1.42 -28.38
C TRP A 321 26.51 0.00 -28.95
N MET A 322 25.36 -0.45 -29.48
CA MET A 322 25.20 -1.75 -30.15
C MET A 322 26.14 -1.91 -31.35
N ALA A 323 26.41 -0.84 -32.10
CA ALA A 323 27.32 -0.88 -33.24
C ALA A 323 28.80 -1.06 -32.86
N ASN A 324 29.18 -0.66 -31.64
CA ASN A 324 30.56 -0.57 -31.14
C ASN A 324 30.91 -1.61 -30.08
N VAL A 325 29.94 -2.35 -29.53
CA VAL A 325 30.24 -3.37 -28.52
C VAL A 325 31.13 -4.49 -29.10
N PRO A 326 32.14 -4.97 -28.35
CA PRO A 326 33.00 -6.09 -28.77
C PRO A 326 32.23 -7.36 -29.14
N ALA A 327 31.01 -7.51 -28.60
CA ALA A 327 30.08 -8.59 -28.90
C ALA A 327 29.05 -8.21 -29.98
N LYS A 328 29.46 -7.44 -30.99
CA LYS A 328 28.69 -7.18 -32.21
C LYS A 328 28.07 -8.48 -32.76
N ASN A 329 28.78 -9.59 -32.59
CA ASN A 329 28.39 -10.93 -33.05
C ASN A 329 27.34 -11.68 -32.18
N LEU A 330 26.94 -11.19 -31.00
CA LEU A 330 26.11 -11.99 -30.06
C LEU A 330 24.73 -12.34 -30.64
N TYR A 331 24.16 -11.39 -31.39
CA TYR A 331 22.85 -11.50 -32.00
C TYR A 331 22.89 -11.44 -33.54
N ASP A 332 24.09 -11.39 -34.12
CA ASP A 332 24.28 -11.45 -35.56
C ASP A 332 23.80 -12.81 -36.10
N GLY A 333 23.08 -12.78 -37.21
CA GLY A 333 22.49 -13.97 -37.83
C GLY A 333 21.29 -14.58 -37.09
N LYS A 334 20.90 -14.06 -35.91
CA LYS A 334 19.64 -14.46 -35.26
C LYS A 334 18.44 -13.85 -35.98
N THR A 335 17.30 -14.55 -36.00
CA THR A 335 16.02 -13.96 -36.42
C THR A 335 15.50 -12.95 -35.39
N ASN A 336 14.45 -12.21 -35.71
CA ASN A 336 13.83 -11.26 -34.76
C ASN A 336 13.25 -11.98 -33.53
N GLU A 337 12.64 -13.15 -33.73
CA GLU A 337 12.14 -14.01 -32.66
C GLU A 337 13.29 -14.46 -31.76
N GLN A 338 14.37 -15.01 -32.34
CA GLN A 338 15.54 -15.47 -31.59
C GLN A 338 16.26 -14.34 -30.85
N TYR A 339 16.22 -13.11 -31.39
CA TYR A 339 16.75 -11.93 -30.73
C TYR A 339 15.93 -11.57 -29.49
N VAL A 340 14.60 -11.44 -29.62
CA VAL A 340 13.70 -11.12 -28.51
C VAL A 340 13.75 -12.22 -27.44
N ASP A 341 13.75 -13.49 -27.85
CA ASP A 341 13.84 -14.64 -26.94
C ASP A 341 15.12 -14.62 -26.11
N ALA A 342 16.24 -14.24 -26.73
CA ALA A 342 17.51 -14.16 -26.03
C ALA A 342 17.57 -12.97 -25.06
N LEU A 343 16.95 -11.82 -25.39
CA LEU A 343 16.80 -10.71 -24.44
C LEU A 343 15.93 -11.11 -23.24
N PHE A 344 14.84 -11.84 -23.48
CA PHE A 344 13.94 -12.32 -22.44
C PHE A 344 14.63 -13.36 -21.53
N ALA A 345 15.47 -14.22 -22.12
CA ALA A 345 16.24 -15.22 -21.38
C ALA A 345 17.27 -14.60 -20.41
N ASN A 346 17.67 -13.34 -20.60
CA ASN A 346 18.57 -12.63 -19.69
C ASN A 346 17.87 -12.16 -18.40
N MET A 347 16.57 -12.43 -18.23
CA MET A 347 15.76 -11.94 -17.12
C MET A 347 15.38 -13.06 -16.17
N GLU A 348 15.39 -12.76 -14.88
CA GLU A 348 14.90 -13.69 -13.86
C GLU A 348 13.39 -13.87 -13.98
N THR A 349 12.63 -12.82 -14.35
CA THR A 349 11.20 -12.95 -14.66
C THR A 349 10.86 -12.13 -15.92
N PRO A 350 10.85 -12.75 -17.11
CA PRO A 350 10.61 -12.03 -18.35
C PRO A 350 9.17 -11.45 -18.40
N PRO A 351 8.96 -10.37 -19.19
CA PRO A 351 7.62 -9.89 -19.50
C PRO A 351 6.73 -11.00 -20.10
N GLY A 352 5.41 -10.90 -19.94
CA GLY A 352 4.47 -11.91 -20.42
C GLY A 352 4.45 -12.06 -21.95
N GLU A 353 3.85 -13.15 -22.44
CA GLU A 353 3.83 -13.54 -23.87
C GLU A 353 3.27 -12.47 -24.81
N MET A 354 2.35 -11.63 -24.32
CA MET A 354 1.78 -10.53 -25.11
C MET A 354 2.82 -9.47 -25.48
N GLU A 355 3.71 -9.11 -24.54
CA GLU A 355 4.75 -8.11 -24.79
C GLU A 355 5.83 -8.67 -25.73
N ARG A 356 6.16 -9.95 -25.56
CA ARG A 356 7.03 -10.69 -26.47
C ARG A 356 6.51 -10.65 -27.92
N ALA A 357 5.25 -11.03 -28.12
CA ALA A 357 4.61 -11.05 -29.43
C ALA A 357 4.59 -9.65 -30.08
N LYS A 358 4.36 -8.60 -29.28
CA LYS A 358 4.37 -7.22 -29.75
C LYS A 358 5.75 -6.78 -30.25
N LEU A 359 6.82 -7.04 -29.50
CA LEU A 359 8.19 -6.69 -29.91
C LEU A 359 8.60 -7.41 -31.21
N ILE A 360 8.24 -8.69 -31.34
CA ILE A 360 8.50 -9.47 -32.56
C ILE A 360 7.75 -8.87 -33.77
N ALA A 361 6.48 -8.51 -33.60
CA ALA A 361 5.69 -7.91 -34.67
C ALA A 361 6.25 -6.55 -35.11
N GLU A 362 6.70 -5.72 -34.17
CA GLU A 362 7.29 -4.42 -34.46
C GLU A 362 8.57 -4.53 -35.29
N LEU A 363 9.43 -5.50 -34.96
CA LEU A 363 10.66 -5.82 -35.70
C LEU A 363 10.36 -6.40 -37.08
N ASN A 364 9.43 -7.36 -37.19
CA ASN A 364 9.09 -8.00 -38.46
C ASN A 364 8.45 -7.03 -39.47
N ASN A 365 7.70 -6.04 -38.97
CA ASN A 365 7.09 -5.01 -39.79
C ASN A 365 8.01 -3.80 -40.05
N ASN A 366 9.27 -3.83 -39.59
CA ASN A 366 10.24 -2.72 -39.67
C ASN A 366 9.71 -1.39 -39.11
N SER A 367 8.76 -1.45 -38.17
CA SER A 367 8.23 -0.26 -37.48
C SER A 367 9.16 0.24 -36.38
N ALA A 368 10.07 -0.61 -35.92
CA ALA A 368 11.11 -0.32 -34.94
C ALA A 368 12.34 -1.21 -35.20
N GLY A 369 13.54 -0.72 -34.91
CA GLY A 369 14.76 -1.51 -35.00
C GLY A 369 15.07 -2.29 -33.72
N ARG A 370 16.17 -3.07 -33.74
CA ARG A 370 16.62 -3.89 -32.60
C ARG A 370 17.03 -3.03 -31.41
N GLU A 371 17.58 -1.85 -31.65
CA GLU A 371 17.89 -0.85 -30.65
C GLU A 371 16.63 -0.41 -29.88
N SER A 372 15.51 -0.22 -30.58
CA SER A 372 14.25 0.13 -29.95
C SER A 372 13.68 -1.01 -29.12
N ALA A 373 13.77 -2.25 -29.61
CA ALA A 373 13.35 -3.42 -28.84
C ALA A 373 14.19 -3.59 -27.56
N LEU A 374 15.51 -3.42 -27.63
CA LEU A 374 16.39 -3.41 -26.45
C LEU A 374 16.04 -2.27 -25.50
N LEU A 375 15.80 -1.06 -26.01
CA LEU A 375 15.46 0.10 -25.18
C LEU A 375 14.14 -0.12 -24.43
N LYS A 376 13.09 -0.57 -25.12
CA LYS A 376 11.80 -0.93 -24.50
C LYS A 376 11.96 -1.98 -23.40
N MET A 377 12.90 -2.90 -23.59
CA MET A 377 13.22 -3.93 -22.61
C MET A 377 13.96 -3.37 -21.39
N VAL A 378 14.94 -2.48 -21.60
CA VAL A 378 15.71 -1.80 -20.53
C VAL A 378 14.83 -0.86 -19.69
N GLU A 379 13.81 -0.27 -20.30
CA GLU A 379 12.83 0.64 -19.68
C GLU A 379 11.60 -0.10 -19.13
N ASN A 380 11.50 -1.40 -19.31
CA ASN A 380 10.39 -2.19 -18.79
C ASN A 380 10.39 -2.17 -17.26
N ASN A 381 9.23 -1.85 -16.67
CA ASN A 381 9.08 -1.75 -15.22
C ASN A 381 9.43 -3.06 -14.48
N ILE A 382 9.01 -4.21 -14.99
CA ILE A 382 9.28 -5.51 -14.36
C ILE A 382 10.80 -5.76 -14.29
N PHE A 383 11.50 -5.51 -15.40
CA PHE A 383 12.95 -5.65 -15.47
C PHE A 383 13.68 -4.59 -14.61
N TYR A 384 13.18 -3.36 -14.60
CA TYR A 384 13.65 -2.30 -13.73
C TYR A 384 13.64 -2.72 -12.26
N PHE A 385 12.53 -3.27 -11.76
CA PHE A 385 12.39 -3.69 -10.37
C PHE A 385 13.26 -4.89 -10.02
N GLN A 386 13.38 -5.88 -10.91
CA GLN A 386 14.24 -7.05 -10.69
C GLN A 386 15.70 -6.67 -10.49
N GLU A 387 16.20 -5.79 -11.35
CA GLU A 387 17.62 -5.46 -11.37
C GLU A 387 17.99 -4.33 -10.41
N PHE A 388 17.02 -3.65 -9.78
CA PHE A 388 17.30 -2.45 -8.98
C PHE A 388 18.28 -2.71 -7.83
N ASN A 389 17.97 -3.69 -6.96
CA ASN A 389 18.80 -3.97 -5.78
C ASN A 389 20.19 -4.46 -6.18
N ARG A 390 20.25 -5.28 -7.24
CA ARG A 390 21.51 -5.76 -7.83
C ARG A 390 22.34 -4.62 -8.40
N ALA A 391 21.71 -3.69 -9.10
CA ALA A 391 22.33 -2.48 -9.62
C ALA A 391 22.85 -1.59 -8.47
N PHE A 392 22.05 -1.36 -7.43
CA PHE A 392 22.43 -0.55 -6.28
C PHE A 392 23.69 -1.09 -5.58
N VAL A 393 23.69 -2.40 -5.24
CA VAL A 393 24.86 -3.04 -4.61
C VAL A 393 26.07 -3.00 -5.55
N SER A 394 25.89 -3.27 -6.85
CA SER A 394 26.98 -3.20 -7.83
C SER A 394 27.60 -1.80 -7.90
N MET A 395 26.79 -0.75 -7.80
CA MET A 395 27.28 0.63 -7.79
C MET A 395 28.00 1.01 -6.49
N MET A 396 27.73 0.33 -5.37
CA MET A 396 28.55 0.50 -4.17
C MET A 396 29.98 -0.02 -4.39
N TYR A 397 30.12 -1.18 -5.03
CA TYR A 397 31.43 -1.71 -5.45
C TYR A 397 32.14 -0.77 -6.41
N PHE A 398 31.43 -0.23 -7.41
CA PHE A 398 32.04 0.68 -8.40
C PHE A 398 32.43 2.02 -7.80
N GLY A 399 31.55 2.60 -7.00
CA GLY A 399 31.69 3.96 -6.49
C GLY A 399 32.61 4.08 -5.29
N TYR A 400 32.46 3.19 -4.30
CA TYR A 400 33.26 3.23 -3.07
C TYR A 400 34.50 2.35 -3.17
N LEU A 401 34.34 1.11 -3.61
CA LEU A 401 35.45 0.17 -3.65
C LEU A 401 36.25 0.24 -4.95
N GLN A 402 35.76 0.91 -5.99
CA GLN A 402 36.44 1.05 -7.29
C GLN A 402 36.96 -0.29 -7.84
N ARG A 403 36.12 -1.34 -7.81
CA ARG A 403 36.42 -2.66 -8.38
C ARG A 403 35.16 -3.39 -8.83
N ASN A 404 35.32 -4.49 -9.56
CA ASN A 404 34.23 -5.44 -9.78
C ASN A 404 33.97 -6.27 -8.51
N PRO A 405 32.73 -6.75 -8.30
CA PRO A 405 32.40 -7.57 -7.14
C PRO A 405 33.20 -8.89 -7.04
N ASP A 406 33.60 -9.46 -8.17
CA ASP A 406 34.37 -10.69 -8.29
C ASP A 406 35.89 -10.47 -8.44
N ASP A 407 36.36 -9.22 -8.47
CA ASP A 407 37.79 -8.93 -8.43
C ASP A 407 38.39 -9.38 -7.08
N PRO A 408 39.70 -9.64 -6.99
CA PRO A 408 40.37 -9.88 -5.71
C PRO A 408 40.02 -8.80 -4.68
N PRO A 409 39.79 -9.18 -3.40
CA PRO A 409 40.14 -10.45 -2.78
C PRO A 409 39.09 -11.57 -2.90
N ASP A 410 37.90 -11.30 -3.43
CA ASP A 410 36.76 -12.23 -3.38
C ASP A 410 36.90 -13.38 -4.38
N GLY A 411 37.16 -13.06 -5.65
CA GLY A 411 37.28 -14.06 -6.74
C GLY A 411 35.95 -14.68 -7.19
N ASP A 412 34.82 -14.26 -6.60
CA ASP A 412 33.47 -14.71 -6.92
C ASP A 412 32.40 -13.67 -6.49
N LEU A 413 31.12 -13.96 -6.71
CA LEU A 413 30.01 -13.04 -6.41
C LEU A 413 29.39 -13.22 -5.01
N ARG A 414 29.95 -14.05 -4.11
CA ARG A 414 29.34 -14.34 -2.81
C ARG A 414 29.17 -13.08 -1.95
N GLY A 415 30.12 -12.15 -2.02
CA GLY A 415 30.02 -10.86 -1.33
C GLY A 415 28.83 -10.02 -1.83
N LEU A 416 28.62 -9.98 -3.14
CA LEU A 416 27.48 -9.29 -3.75
C LEU A 416 26.16 -9.99 -3.38
N ASP A 417 26.10 -11.32 -3.45
CA ASP A 417 24.91 -12.09 -3.09
C ASP A 417 24.54 -11.98 -1.60
N PHE A 418 25.55 -11.86 -0.73
CA PHE A 418 25.34 -11.55 0.69
C PHE A 418 24.65 -10.21 0.86
N TRP A 419 25.18 -9.14 0.25
CA TRP A 419 24.58 -7.81 0.35
C TRP A 419 23.19 -7.72 -0.28
N LEU A 420 22.95 -8.46 -1.37
CA LEU A 420 21.62 -8.59 -1.94
C LEU A 420 20.66 -9.26 -0.97
N THR A 421 21.08 -10.32 -0.29
CA THR A 421 20.26 -11.01 0.70
C THR A 421 19.90 -10.09 1.87
N VAL A 422 20.87 -9.31 2.37
CA VAL A 422 20.64 -8.31 3.43
C VAL A 422 19.67 -7.23 2.95
N LEU A 423 19.89 -6.67 1.76
CA LEU A 423 19.07 -5.60 1.21
C LEU A 423 17.64 -6.06 0.90
N ASN A 424 17.48 -7.25 0.33
CA ASN A 424 16.17 -7.84 0.05
C ASN A 424 15.39 -8.19 1.33
N ARG A 425 16.07 -8.38 2.46
CA ARG A 425 15.42 -8.64 3.76
C ARG A 425 15.04 -7.36 4.49
N ASN A 426 15.96 -6.40 4.55
CA ASN A 426 15.83 -5.25 5.45
C ASN A 426 15.31 -4.00 4.73
N HIS A 427 15.41 -3.94 3.40
CA HIS A 427 15.08 -2.76 2.58
C HIS A 427 15.75 -1.46 3.04
N ASN A 428 16.90 -1.57 3.73
CA ASN A 428 17.62 -0.45 4.33
C ASN A 428 18.86 -0.09 3.51
N TYR A 429 18.68 0.75 2.50
CA TYR A 429 19.73 1.15 1.57
C TYR A 429 20.84 1.97 2.24
N ALA A 430 20.50 2.77 3.26
CA ALA A 430 21.47 3.57 4.01
C ALA A 430 22.44 2.69 4.82
N GLU A 431 21.94 1.61 5.41
CA GLU A 431 22.78 0.65 6.14
C GLU A 431 23.80 -0.02 5.21
N ILE A 432 23.40 -0.40 4.01
CA ILE A 432 24.32 -0.94 3.00
C ILE A 432 25.40 0.09 2.65
N GLN A 433 25.00 1.33 2.32
CA GLN A 433 25.96 2.39 1.99
C GLN A 433 26.97 2.62 3.13
N GLN A 434 26.49 2.69 4.38
CA GLN A 434 27.34 2.86 5.55
C GLN A 434 28.30 1.68 5.75
N ALA A 435 27.87 0.45 5.49
CA ALA A 435 28.75 -0.70 5.57
C ALA A 435 29.91 -0.63 4.57
N PHE A 436 29.66 -0.15 3.34
CA PHE A 436 30.71 0.04 2.35
C PHE A 436 31.67 1.17 2.73
N ILE A 437 31.15 2.32 3.18
CA ILE A 437 31.97 3.47 3.63
C ILE A 437 32.83 3.12 4.86
N ASN A 438 32.32 2.31 5.77
CA ASN A 438 33.04 1.94 6.99
C ASN A 438 33.90 0.69 6.84
N SER A 439 33.95 0.09 5.64
CA SER A 439 34.73 -1.12 5.39
C SER A 439 36.24 -0.89 5.49
N ASP A 440 36.98 -1.90 5.97
CA ASP A 440 38.44 -1.87 6.00
C ASP A 440 39.03 -1.66 4.59
N GLU A 441 38.38 -2.21 3.57
CA GLU A 441 38.78 -2.07 2.17
C GLU A 441 38.70 -0.61 1.68
N TYR A 442 37.58 0.07 1.94
CA TYR A 442 37.41 1.48 1.60
C TYR A 442 38.43 2.36 2.35
N ASN A 443 38.60 2.11 3.65
CA ASN A 443 39.58 2.82 4.47
C ASN A 443 41.02 2.61 3.98
N ALA A 444 41.38 1.40 3.54
CA ALA A 444 42.69 1.10 2.98
C ALA A 444 42.95 1.87 1.67
N LYS A 445 41.96 1.94 0.77
CA LYS A 445 42.08 2.70 -0.49
C LYS A 445 42.22 4.20 -0.26
N ASN A 446 41.40 4.79 0.62
CA ASN A 446 41.47 6.22 0.90
C ASN A 446 42.72 6.66 1.67
N ARG A 447 43.32 5.76 2.47
CA ARG A 447 44.64 6.00 3.09
C ARG A 447 45.78 6.02 2.07
N MET A 448 45.65 5.28 0.95
CA MET A 448 46.65 5.30 -0.13
C MET A 448 46.55 6.53 -1.04
N SER A 449 45.40 7.21 -1.09
CA SER A 449 45.19 8.42 -1.91
C SER A 449 45.60 9.74 -1.23
N LEU A 450 45.97 9.73 0.06
CA LEU A 450 46.52 10.90 0.73
C LEU A 450 47.99 11.09 0.29
N PRO A 451 48.42 12.31 -0.12
CA PRO A 451 49.84 12.57 -0.34
C PRO A 451 50.56 12.24 0.95
N ARG A 452 51.56 11.34 0.90
CA ARG A 452 52.50 11.19 2.00
C ARG A 452 53.22 12.53 2.14
N GLY A 453 52.74 13.36 3.06
CA GLY A 453 53.41 14.59 3.44
C GLY A 453 54.86 14.28 3.78
N ARG A 454 55.77 14.93 3.06
CA ARG A 454 57.16 15.10 3.47
C ARG A 454 57.25 16.22 4.49
#